data_AF-A0A353GYT3-F1
#
_entry.id   AF-A0A353GYT3-F1
#
_cell.length_a   1.000
_cell.length_b   1.000
_cell.length_c   1.000
_cell.angle_alpha   90.00
_cell.angle_beta   90.00
_cell.angle_gamma   90.00
#
_symmetry.space_group_name_H-M   'P 1'
#
loop_
_entity.id
_entity.type
_entity.pdbx_description
1 polymer ?
#
loop_
_entity_poly.entity_id
_entity_poly.type
_entity_poly.pdbx_seq_one_letter_code
_entity_poly.pdbx_strand_id
1 'polypeptide(L)'
;MFRFQPLNQHRKNSIDFLFAKAKELHQLGVDGERNAVKEAFALLERIRRFNPNHPLVNAYYGSTIALLGRDAIDMQERTEKAEAGLKILDHAVSCDPDNVEIRILRGYVSYRLPNMYFRRTKTATEDFEYLVSRFEQDPDIFPDEFYCQILYDLGTSYRALHQEQNAEDTWKKLLERTSDPKYRDLISKKTNTSN
;
A
#
# COMPACT_ATOMS: atom_id res chain seq x y z
N MET A 1 -7.17 15.65 -31.79
CA MET A 1 -7.35 16.60 -30.68
C MET A 1 -8.49 16.08 -29.81
N PHE A 2 -8.21 15.36 -28.73
CA PHE A 2 -9.26 14.83 -27.85
C PHE A 2 -9.77 15.98 -26.96
N ARG A 3 -11.02 16.40 -27.18
CA ARG A 3 -11.69 17.40 -26.34
C ARG A 3 -12.05 16.75 -25.00
N PHE A 4 -11.37 17.16 -23.94
CA PHE A 4 -11.78 16.83 -22.58
C PHE A 4 -13.09 17.58 -22.28
N GLN A 5 -14.22 16.88 -22.31
CA GLN A 5 -15.48 17.45 -21.84
C GLN A 5 -15.51 17.35 -20.30
N PRO A 6 -15.75 18.46 -19.57
CA PRO A 6 -15.88 18.40 -18.12
C PRO A 6 -17.08 17.53 -17.73
N LEU A 7 -16.91 16.72 -16.70
CA LEU A 7 -17.96 15.86 -16.15
C LEU A 7 -19.10 16.73 -15.59
N ASN A 8 -20.35 16.40 -15.94
CA ASN A 8 -21.50 17.03 -15.28
C ASN A 8 -21.63 16.55 -13.82
N GLN A 9 -22.22 17.37 -12.95
CA GLN A 9 -22.25 17.11 -11.50
C GLN A 9 -22.84 15.73 -11.13
N HIS A 10 -23.89 15.30 -11.82
CA HIS A 10 -24.49 13.98 -11.59
C HIS A 10 -23.54 12.82 -11.96
N ARG A 11 -22.75 12.94 -13.04
CA ARG A 11 -21.73 11.94 -13.38
C ARG A 11 -20.55 11.98 -12.42
N LYS A 12 -20.15 13.16 -11.95
CA LYS A 12 -19.11 13.30 -10.93
C LYS A 12 -19.51 12.57 -9.65
N ASN A 13 -20.70 12.85 -9.10
CA ASN A 13 -21.23 12.17 -7.93
C ASN A 13 -21.31 10.63 -8.12
N SER A 14 -21.65 10.18 -9.34
CA SER A 14 -21.66 8.75 -9.67
C SER A 14 -20.27 8.13 -9.66
N ILE A 15 -19.26 8.82 -10.20
CA ILE A 15 -17.87 8.34 -10.20
C ILE A 15 -17.31 8.30 -8.78
N ASP A 16 -17.58 9.32 -7.97
CA ASP A 16 -17.12 9.37 -6.58
C ASP A 16 -17.70 8.19 -5.77
N PHE A 17 -18.98 7.88 -5.95
CA PHE A 17 -19.61 6.70 -5.36
C PHE A 17 -18.98 5.39 -5.84
N LEU A 18 -18.73 5.24 -7.15
CA LEU A 18 -18.07 4.05 -7.69
C LEU A 18 -16.65 3.91 -7.15
N PHE A 19 -15.95 5.02 -6.93
CA PHE A 19 -14.60 4.99 -6.40
C PHE A 19 -14.58 4.60 -4.92
N ALA A 20 -15.49 5.13 -4.10
CA ALA A 20 -15.65 4.69 -2.71
C ALA A 20 -15.89 3.17 -2.63
N LYS A 21 -16.82 2.65 -3.45
CA LYS A 21 -17.06 1.21 -3.54
C LYS A 21 -15.82 0.42 -3.99
N ALA A 22 -15.04 0.95 -4.92
CA ALA A 22 -13.80 0.31 -5.35
C ALA A 22 -12.75 0.24 -4.23
N LYS A 23 -12.67 1.26 -3.36
CA LYS A 23 -11.80 1.24 -2.17
C LYS A 23 -12.23 0.16 -1.18
N GLU A 24 -13.53 0.03 -0.91
CA GLU A 24 -14.08 -1.02 -0.03
C GLU A 24 -13.79 -2.43 -0.57
N LEU A 25 -14.04 -2.65 -1.87
CA LEU A 25 -13.74 -3.93 -2.52
C LEU A 25 -12.24 -4.23 -2.56
N HIS A 26 -11.40 -3.20 -2.75
CA HIS A 26 -9.95 -3.34 -2.66
C HIS A 26 -9.54 -3.78 -1.26
N GLN A 27 -10.09 -3.18 -0.20
CA GLN A 27 -9.81 -3.57 1.18
C GLN A 27 -10.21 -5.03 1.45
N LEU A 28 -11.41 -5.45 1.05
CA LEU A 28 -11.81 -6.86 1.12
C LEU A 28 -10.84 -7.77 0.35
N GLY A 29 -10.36 -7.30 -0.80
CA GLY A 29 -9.34 -7.98 -1.59
C GLY A 29 -8.00 -8.11 -0.87
N VAL A 30 -7.56 -7.07 -0.14
CA VAL A 30 -6.37 -7.11 0.74
C VAL A 30 -6.54 -8.14 1.85
N ASP A 31 -7.76 -8.27 2.38
CA ASP A 31 -8.13 -9.21 3.45
C ASP A 31 -8.30 -10.67 2.95
N GLY A 32 -8.32 -10.87 1.62
CA GLY A 32 -8.24 -12.20 1.00
C GLY A 32 -9.37 -12.53 0.02
N GLU A 33 -10.37 -11.67 -0.13
CA GLU A 33 -11.55 -11.92 -0.95
C GLU A 33 -11.26 -11.78 -2.45
N ARG A 34 -10.94 -12.89 -3.12
CA ARG A 34 -10.55 -12.90 -4.55
C ARG A 34 -11.61 -12.32 -5.49
N ASN A 35 -12.89 -12.51 -5.18
CA ASN A 35 -13.97 -11.95 -5.99
C ASN A 35 -14.03 -10.42 -5.86
N ALA A 36 -13.79 -9.89 -4.65
CA ALA A 36 -13.72 -8.45 -4.43
C ALA A 36 -12.57 -7.81 -5.23
N VAL A 37 -11.42 -8.49 -5.37
CA VAL A 37 -10.31 -8.02 -6.23
C VAL A 37 -10.76 -7.85 -7.68
N LYS A 38 -11.49 -8.82 -8.24
CA LYS A 38 -12.00 -8.76 -9.62
C LYS A 38 -13.01 -7.63 -9.80
N GLU A 39 -13.91 -7.45 -8.84
CA GLU A 39 -14.89 -6.37 -8.86
C GLU A 39 -14.24 -4.98 -8.73
N ALA A 40 -13.29 -4.82 -7.80
CA ALA A 40 -12.50 -3.60 -7.66
C ALA A 40 -11.79 -3.25 -8.98
N PHE A 41 -11.16 -4.25 -9.62
CA PHE A 41 -10.48 -4.07 -10.89
C PHE A 41 -11.42 -3.54 -11.97
N ALA A 42 -12.58 -4.17 -12.14
CA ALA A 42 -13.57 -3.78 -13.14
C ALA A 42 -14.11 -2.35 -12.90
N LEU A 43 -14.35 -1.98 -11.64
CA LEU A 43 -14.76 -0.62 -11.29
C LEU A 43 -13.67 0.41 -11.57
N LEU A 44 -12.43 0.11 -11.18
CA LEU A 44 -11.28 1.01 -11.39
C LEU A 44 -10.98 1.18 -12.88
N GLU A 45 -11.03 0.12 -13.69
CA GLU A 45 -10.92 0.23 -15.15
C GLU A 45 -11.98 1.17 -15.72
N ARG A 46 -13.23 1.05 -15.26
CA ARG A 46 -14.32 1.92 -15.69
C ARG A 46 -14.07 3.38 -15.29
N ILE A 47 -13.65 3.64 -14.05
CA ILE A 47 -13.37 5.00 -13.54
C ILE A 47 -12.23 5.64 -14.34
N ARG A 48 -11.15 4.89 -14.61
CA ARG A 48 -9.98 5.38 -15.37
C ARG A 48 -10.29 5.82 -16.80
N ARG A 49 -11.36 5.30 -17.42
CA ARG A 49 -11.80 5.79 -18.75
C ARG A 49 -12.28 7.25 -18.71
N PHE A 50 -12.76 7.72 -17.56
CA PHE A 50 -13.23 9.09 -17.37
C PHE A 50 -12.13 10.02 -16.85
N ASN A 51 -11.24 9.51 -16.00
CA ASN A 51 -10.12 10.28 -15.47
C ASN A 51 -8.83 9.45 -15.41
N PRO A 52 -8.14 9.25 -16.56
CA PRO A 52 -7.00 8.33 -16.66
C PRO A 52 -5.77 8.80 -15.88
N ASN A 53 -5.70 10.09 -15.55
CA ASN A 53 -4.53 10.70 -14.93
C ASN A 53 -4.72 10.95 -13.42
N HIS A 54 -5.84 10.53 -12.82
CA HIS A 54 -6.05 10.72 -11.38
C HIS A 54 -5.08 9.84 -10.58
N PRO A 55 -4.14 10.42 -9.79
CA PRO A 55 -3.07 9.66 -9.14
C PRO A 55 -3.61 8.60 -8.17
N LEU A 56 -4.56 8.98 -7.30
CA LEU A 56 -5.15 8.05 -6.31
C LEU A 56 -5.93 6.89 -6.96
N VAL A 57 -6.74 7.14 -8.00
CA VAL A 57 -7.42 6.07 -8.76
C VAL A 57 -6.40 5.12 -9.37
N ASN A 58 -5.33 5.67 -9.95
CA ASN A 58 -4.25 4.87 -10.51
C ASN A 58 -3.52 4.04 -9.43
N ALA A 59 -3.32 4.60 -8.23
CA ALA A 59 -2.72 3.87 -7.11
C ALA A 59 -3.56 2.65 -6.70
N TYR A 60 -4.87 2.85 -6.49
CA TYR A 60 -5.80 1.74 -6.20
C TYR A 60 -5.83 0.72 -7.33
N TYR A 61 -5.81 1.16 -8.58
CA TYR A 61 -5.75 0.27 -9.74
C TYR A 61 -4.44 -0.55 -9.77
N GLY A 62 -3.29 0.08 -9.55
CA GLY A 62 -1.99 -0.61 -9.49
C GLY A 62 -1.93 -1.62 -8.36
N SER A 63 -2.41 -1.25 -7.17
CA SER A 63 -2.52 -2.18 -6.03
C SER A 63 -3.45 -3.35 -6.34
N THR A 64 -4.60 -3.10 -6.99
CA THR A 64 -5.53 -4.15 -7.40
C THR A 64 -4.94 -5.10 -8.44
N ILE A 65 -4.12 -4.60 -9.38
CA ILE A 65 -3.37 -5.47 -10.30
C ILE A 65 -2.41 -6.38 -9.51
N ALA A 66 -1.69 -5.86 -8.53
CA ALA A 66 -0.81 -6.69 -7.71
C ALA A 66 -1.59 -7.78 -6.95
N LEU A 67 -2.80 -7.48 -6.47
CA LEU A 67 -3.71 -8.47 -5.87
C LEU A 67 -4.20 -9.53 -6.89
N LEU A 68 -4.50 -9.14 -8.12
CA LEU A 68 -4.76 -10.11 -9.20
C LEU A 68 -3.54 -11.02 -9.44
N GLY A 69 -2.32 -10.46 -9.35
CA GLY A 69 -1.09 -11.22 -9.37
C GLY A 69 -0.98 -12.24 -8.23
N ARG A 70 -1.30 -11.85 -7.00
CA ARG A 70 -1.38 -12.77 -5.85
C ARG A 70 -2.33 -13.94 -6.12
N ASP A 71 -3.47 -13.68 -6.75
CA ASP A 71 -4.54 -14.65 -6.95
C ASP A 71 -4.38 -15.52 -8.21
N ALA A 72 -3.45 -15.18 -9.10
CA ALA A 72 -3.17 -15.94 -10.32
C ALA A 72 -2.58 -17.32 -10.01
N ILE A 73 -2.83 -18.30 -10.89
CA ILE A 73 -2.29 -19.66 -10.75
C ILE A 73 -0.91 -19.75 -11.40
N ASP A 74 -0.78 -19.15 -12.58
CA ASP A 74 0.43 -19.18 -13.39
C ASP A 74 1.51 -18.22 -12.85
N MET A 75 2.74 -18.71 -12.66
CA MET A 75 3.83 -17.95 -12.05
C MET A 75 4.28 -16.75 -12.89
N GLN A 76 4.22 -16.86 -14.21
CA GLN A 76 4.58 -15.77 -15.11
C GLN A 76 3.54 -14.65 -14.99
N GLU A 77 2.24 -14.99 -15.01
CA GLU A 77 1.15 -14.03 -14.79
C GLU A 77 1.25 -13.34 -13.42
N ARG A 78 1.61 -14.07 -12.35
CA ARG A 78 1.84 -13.47 -11.02
C ARG A 78 2.88 -12.34 -11.09
N THR A 79 4.00 -12.63 -11.74
CA THR A 79 5.15 -11.73 -11.82
C THR A 79 4.83 -10.52 -12.68
N GLU A 80 4.26 -10.73 -13.86
CA GLU A 80 3.87 -9.66 -14.78
C GLU A 80 2.88 -8.70 -14.14
N LYS A 81 1.88 -9.21 -13.41
CA LYS A 81 0.92 -8.38 -12.69
C LYS A 81 1.58 -7.64 -11.53
N ALA A 82 2.45 -8.28 -10.75
CA ALA A 82 3.17 -7.60 -9.68
C ALA A 82 4.01 -6.42 -10.21
N GLU A 83 4.78 -6.63 -11.29
CA GLU A 83 5.58 -5.59 -11.94
C GLU A 83 4.71 -4.46 -12.52
N ALA A 84 3.62 -4.80 -13.19
CA ALA A 84 2.68 -3.82 -13.74
C ALA A 84 2.05 -2.97 -12.62
N GLY A 85 1.63 -3.59 -11.53
CA GLY A 85 1.08 -2.91 -10.34
C GLY A 85 2.09 -1.95 -9.72
N LEU A 86 3.33 -2.40 -9.51
CA LEU A 86 4.42 -1.58 -8.98
C LEU A 86 4.71 -0.36 -9.86
N LYS A 87 4.81 -0.55 -11.18
CA LYS A 87 5.06 0.56 -12.12
C LYS A 87 3.99 1.65 -12.03
N ILE A 88 2.73 1.24 -11.88
CA ILE A 88 1.61 2.17 -11.74
C ILE A 88 1.67 2.90 -10.40
N LEU A 89 2.00 2.20 -9.31
CA LEU A 89 2.15 2.78 -7.98
C LEU A 89 3.32 3.77 -7.91
N ASP A 90 4.46 3.44 -8.52
CA ASP A 90 5.61 4.33 -8.62
C ASP A 90 5.25 5.62 -9.35
N HIS A 91 4.54 5.51 -10.47
CA HIS A 91 4.04 6.68 -11.18
C HIS A 91 3.02 7.47 -10.36
N ALA A 92 2.09 6.81 -9.65
CA ALA A 92 1.10 7.49 -8.82
C ALA A 92 1.76 8.33 -7.71
N VAL A 93 2.78 7.80 -7.02
CA VAL A 93 3.57 8.58 -6.04
C VAL A 93 4.31 9.73 -6.72
N SER A 94 4.88 9.52 -7.92
CA SER A 94 5.55 10.63 -8.62
C SER A 94 4.62 11.79 -9.00
N CYS A 95 3.32 11.51 -9.22
CA CYS A 95 2.32 12.52 -9.54
C CYS A 95 1.73 13.24 -8.32
N ASP A 96 1.65 12.55 -7.18
CA ASP A 96 1.07 13.09 -5.95
C ASP A 96 1.84 12.52 -4.73
N PRO A 97 3.08 13.02 -4.50
CA PRO A 97 4.03 12.41 -3.56
C PRO A 97 3.64 12.54 -2.10
N ASP A 98 2.76 13.49 -1.77
CA ASP A 98 2.34 13.76 -0.39
C ASP A 98 1.05 13.02 -0.02
N ASN A 99 0.41 12.33 -0.97
CA ASN A 99 -0.82 11.61 -0.74
C ASN A 99 -0.59 10.33 0.09
N VAL A 100 -1.09 10.39 1.33
CA VAL A 100 -0.93 9.34 2.33
C VAL A 100 -1.50 8.00 1.87
N GLU A 101 -2.66 7.99 1.22
CA GLU A 101 -3.26 6.74 0.73
C GLU A 101 -2.41 6.09 -0.37
N ILE A 102 -1.84 6.88 -1.28
CA ILE A 102 -0.96 6.36 -2.34
C ILE A 102 0.31 5.74 -1.72
N ARG A 103 0.89 6.41 -0.72
CA ARG A 103 2.06 5.93 0.02
C ARG A 103 1.78 4.63 0.75
N ILE A 104 0.62 4.51 1.41
CA ILE A 104 0.16 3.26 2.04
C ILE A 104 0.10 2.13 1.01
N LEU A 105 -0.55 2.36 -0.13
CA LEU A 105 -0.72 1.35 -1.18
C LEU A 105 0.63 0.88 -1.74
N ARG A 106 1.54 1.82 -2.05
CA ARG A 106 2.86 1.48 -2.60
C ARG A 106 3.75 0.80 -1.56
N GLY A 107 3.75 1.28 -0.32
CA GLY A 107 4.51 0.72 0.78
C GLY A 107 4.14 -0.73 1.05
N TYR A 108 2.84 -1.02 1.21
CA TYR A 108 2.38 -2.38 1.50
C TYR A 108 2.51 -3.35 0.33
N VAL A 109 2.29 -2.92 -0.91
CA VAL A 109 2.56 -3.78 -2.08
C VAL A 109 4.06 -4.10 -2.16
N SER A 110 4.92 -3.09 -1.98
CA SER A 110 6.38 -3.26 -1.97
C SER A 110 6.86 -4.19 -0.85
N TYR A 111 6.30 -4.04 0.36
CA TYR A 111 6.67 -4.81 1.55
C TYR A 111 6.32 -6.30 1.45
N ARG A 112 5.18 -6.62 0.84
CA ARG A 112 4.68 -8.01 0.74
C ARG A 112 5.34 -8.82 -0.37
N LEU A 113 6.08 -8.18 -1.28
CA LEU A 113 6.72 -8.87 -2.39
C LEU A 113 8.05 -9.51 -1.97
N PRO A 114 8.41 -10.69 -2.49
CA PRO A 114 9.68 -11.33 -2.18
C PRO A 114 10.87 -10.46 -2.57
N ASN A 115 11.67 -10.04 -1.59
CA ASN A 115 12.77 -9.11 -1.80
C ASN A 115 13.85 -9.65 -2.77
N MET A 116 14.08 -10.97 -2.78
CA MET A 116 15.08 -11.61 -3.65
C MET A 116 14.85 -11.33 -5.15
N TYR A 117 13.58 -11.20 -5.55
CA TYR A 117 13.20 -10.96 -6.95
C TYR A 117 12.90 -9.49 -7.21
N PHE A 118 12.06 -8.85 -6.39
CA PHE A 118 11.55 -7.50 -6.70
C PHE A 118 12.41 -6.37 -6.14
N ARG A 119 13.24 -6.62 -5.11
CA ARG A 119 14.15 -5.64 -4.49
C ARG A 119 13.44 -4.36 -4.01
N ARG A 120 12.26 -4.51 -3.42
CA ARG A 120 11.36 -3.40 -3.05
C ARG A 120 11.44 -2.97 -1.58
N THR A 121 12.28 -3.61 -0.76
CA THR A 121 12.39 -3.27 0.67
C THR A 121 12.76 -1.80 0.88
N LYS A 122 13.66 -1.23 0.07
CA LYS A 122 14.00 0.20 0.18
C LYS A 122 12.79 1.10 -0.06
N THR A 123 12.01 0.84 -1.11
CA THR A 123 10.80 1.62 -1.40
C THR A 123 9.74 1.49 -0.30
N ALA A 124 9.55 0.28 0.25
CA ALA A 124 8.66 0.09 1.40
C ALA A 124 9.13 0.89 2.62
N THR A 125 10.44 0.88 2.90
CA THR A 125 11.06 1.65 3.99
C THR A 125 10.79 3.15 3.81
N GLU A 126 11.05 3.69 2.62
CA GLU A 126 10.83 5.11 2.30
C GLU A 126 9.36 5.53 2.49
N ASP A 127 8.40 4.69 2.11
CA ASP A 127 6.98 4.98 2.31
C ASP A 127 6.57 4.87 3.78
N PHE A 128 7.07 3.88 4.52
CA PHE A 128 6.78 3.76 5.95
C PHE A 128 7.41 4.89 6.77
N GLU A 129 8.63 5.33 6.46
CA GLU A 129 9.25 6.52 7.06
C GLU A 129 8.39 7.77 6.85
N TYR A 130 7.90 7.96 5.62
CA TYR A 130 6.99 9.06 5.30
C TYR A 130 5.70 8.97 6.14
N LEU A 131 5.07 7.80 6.21
CA LEU A 131 3.82 7.61 6.95
C LEU A 131 3.99 7.82 8.46
N VAL A 132 5.10 7.35 9.05
CA VAL A 132 5.44 7.61 10.45
C VAL A 132 5.58 9.11 10.69
N SER A 133 6.32 9.81 9.84
CA SER A 133 6.50 11.26 9.96
C SER A 133 5.18 12.03 9.83
N ARG A 134 4.29 11.61 8.91
CA ARG A 134 2.98 12.26 8.74
C ARG A 134 2.05 12.04 9.93
N PHE A 135 2.02 10.84 10.52
CA PHE A 135 1.24 10.59 11.73
C PHE A 135 1.76 11.38 12.94
N GLU A 136 3.07 11.52 13.08
CA GLU A 136 3.66 12.32 14.17
C GLU A 136 3.34 13.81 14.06
N GLN A 137 3.06 14.30 12.86
CA GLN A 137 2.60 15.68 12.60
C GLN A 137 1.09 15.83 12.75
N ASP A 138 0.32 14.79 12.41
CA ASP A 138 -1.14 14.78 12.42
C ASP A 138 -1.66 13.39 12.87
N PRO A 139 -1.83 13.18 14.19
CA PRO A 139 -2.24 11.88 14.73
C PRO A 139 -3.65 11.43 14.33
N ASP A 140 -4.47 12.30 13.73
CA ASP A 140 -5.83 11.99 13.29
C ASP A 140 -5.89 11.44 11.86
N ILE A 141 -4.74 11.39 11.16
CA ILE A 141 -4.67 11.00 9.74
C ILE A 141 -5.00 9.52 9.49
N PHE A 142 -4.79 8.65 10.49
CA PHE A 142 -5.26 7.26 10.53
C PHE A 142 -5.22 6.72 11.97
N PRO A 143 -5.84 5.56 12.29
CA PRO A 143 -5.90 5.05 13.66
C PRO A 143 -4.52 4.70 14.27
N ASP A 144 -4.39 4.87 15.59
CA ASP A 144 -3.14 4.58 16.33
C ASP A 144 -2.70 3.10 16.22
N GLU A 145 -3.65 2.17 16.11
CA GLU A 145 -3.36 0.75 15.84
C GLU A 145 -2.63 0.57 14.50
N PHE A 146 -3.05 1.30 13.47
CA PHE A 146 -2.41 1.26 12.16
C PHE A 146 -1.02 1.91 12.19
N TYR A 147 -0.83 2.98 12.97
CA TYR A 147 0.49 3.54 13.24
C TYR A 147 1.44 2.53 13.91
N CYS A 148 0.96 1.81 14.92
CA CYS A 148 1.74 0.75 15.57
C CYS A 148 2.13 -0.37 14.58
N GLN A 149 1.24 -0.73 13.67
CA GLN A 149 1.56 -1.68 12.59
C GLN A 149 2.64 -1.13 11.65
N ILE A 150 2.56 0.12 11.23
CA ILE A 150 3.57 0.76 10.37
C ILE A 150 4.93 0.77 11.07
N LEU A 151 5.02 1.09 12.37
CA LEU A 151 6.28 1.04 13.11
C LEU A 151 6.88 -0.38 13.14
N TYR A 152 6.05 -1.40 13.36
CA TYR A 152 6.51 -2.79 13.33
C TYR A 152 7.08 -3.18 11.95
N ASP A 153 6.33 -2.85 10.89
CA ASP A 153 6.71 -3.15 9.51
C ASP A 153 7.95 -2.36 9.09
N LEU A 154 8.08 -1.09 9.50
CA LEU A 154 9.27 -0.25 9.27
C LEU A 154 10.51 -0.85 9.92
N GLY A 155 10.45 -1.24 11.20
CA GLY A 155 11.58 -1.90 11.86
C GLY A 155 11.95 -3.23 11.18
N THR A 156 10.96 -3.97 10.68
CA THR A 156 11.19 -5.18 9.89
C THR A 156 11.90 -4.87 8.57
N SER A 157 11.51 -3.78 7.89
CA SER A 157 12.16 -3.32 6.66
C SER A 157 13.60 -2.85 6.91
N TYR A 158 13.86 -2.08 7.98
CA TYR A 158 15.23 -1.69 8.35
C TYR A 158 16.14 -2.88 8.59
N ARG A 159 15.65 -3.89 9.32
CA ARG A 159 16.41 -5.11 9.55
C ARG A 159 16.71 -5.86 8.25
N ALA A 160 15.74 -5.94 7.34
CA ALA A 160 15.94 -6.53 6.02
C ALA A 160 16.96 -5.74 5.14
N LEU A 161 17.27 -4.49 5.51
CA LEU A 161 18.31 -3.67 4.91
C LEU A 161 19.62 -3.64 5.73
N HIS A 162 19.74 -4.50 6.75
CA HIS A 162 20.89 -4.56 7.68
C HIS A 162 21.11 -3.25 8.48
N GLN A 163 20.05 -2.49 8.72
CA GLN A 163 20.07 -1.28 9.54
C GLN A 163 19.57 -1.59 10.95
N GLU A 164 20.34 -2.38 11.70
CA GLU A 164 19.92 -2.93 13.01
C GLU A 164 19.56 -1.83 14.02
N GLN A 165 20.37 -0.77 14.12
CA GLN A 165 20.09 0.34 15.03
C GLN A 165 18.74 1.02 14.73
N ASN A 166 18.45 1.30 13.46
CA ASN A 166 17.18 1.90 13.06
C ASN A 166 15.99 0.98 13.36
N ALA A 167 16.17 -0.33 13.18
CA ALA A 167 15.14 -1.32 13.53
C ALA A 167 14.85 -1.33 15.04
N GLU A 168 15.89 -1.38 15.87
CA GLU A 168 15.79 -1.37 17.33
C GLU A 168 15.14 -0.08 17.84
N ASP A 169 15.56 1.08 17.35
CA ASP A 169 15.00 2.38 17.74
C ASP A 169 13.51 2.49 17.36
N THR A 170 13.15 2.00 16.18
CA THR A 170 11.75 1.99 15.70
C THR A 170 10.89 1.06 16.56
N TRP A 171 11.37 -0.14 16.88
CA TRP A 171 10.64 -1.08 17.72
C TRP A 171 10.57 -0.65 19.19
N LYS A 172 11.58 0.06 19.69
CA LYS A 172 11.50 0.71 21.00
C LYS A 172 10.38 1.75 21.02
N LYS A 173 10.32 2.64 20.02
CA LYS A 173 9.22 3.61 19.87
C LYS A 173 7.85 2.93 19.84
N LEU A 174 7.73 1.82 19.11
CA LEU A 174 6.51 1.00 19.08
C LEU A 174 6.12 0.50 20.48
N LEU A 175 7.05 -0.07 21.23
CA LEU A 175 6.79 -0.63 22.57
C LEU A 175 6.52 0.44 23.63
N GLU A 176 6.97 1.67 23.42
CA GLU A 176 6.59 2.83 24.24
C GLU A 176 5.17 3.32 23.92
N ARG A 177 4.69 3.08 22.69
CA ARG A 177 3.37 3.52 22.22
C ARG A 177 2.24 2.57 22.59
N THR A 178 2.49 1.25 22.55
CA THR A 178 1.46 0.23 22.80
C THR A 178 1.86 -0.78 23.88
N SER A 179 0.85 -1.23 24.64
CA SER A 179 0.97 -2.34 25.60
C SER A 179 0.50 -3.68 25.03
N ASP A 180 0.13 -3.75 23.75
CA ASP A 180 -0.30 -5.00 23.11
C ASP A 180 0.85 -6.04 23.12
N PRO A 181 0.67 -7.19 23.80
CA PRO A 181 1.70 -8.22 23.88
C PRO A 181 2.11 -8.79 22.52
N LYS A 182 1.24 -8.71 21.50
CA LYS A 182 1.51 -9.18 20.13
C LYS A 182 2.82 -8.63 19.59
N TYR A 183 3.10 -7.33 19.79
CA TYR A 183 4.30 -6.71 19.23
C TYR A 183 5.58 -7.18 19.92
N ARG A 184 5.54 -7.43 21.24
CA ARG A 184 6.68 -8.03 21.96
C ARG A 184 6.99 -9.43 21.42
N ASP A 185 5.95 -10.23 21.18
CA ASP A 185 6.09 -11.58 20.63
C ASP A 185 6.63 -11.55 19.19
N LEU A 186 6.16 -10.63 18.36
CA LEU A 186 6.64 -10.48 16.99
C LEU A 186 8.10 -10.03 16.92
N ILE A 187 8.49 -9.03 17.73
CA ILE A 187 9.86 -8.50 17.77
C ILE A 187 10.84 -9.59 18.28
N SER A 188 10.48 -10.32 19.34
CA SER A 188 11.35 -11.37 19.90
C SER A 188 11.63 -12.50 18.90
N LYS A 189 10.63 -12.88 18.07
CA LYS A 189 10.83 -13.85 16.99
C LYS A 189 11.81 -13.33 15.94
N LYS A 190 11.80 -12.02 15.65
CA LYS A 190 12.76 -11.42 14.73
C LYS A 190 14.17 -11.45 15.31
N THR A 191 14.37 -11.09 16.58
CA THR A 191 15.69 -11.07 17.23
C THR A 191 16.33 -12.45 17.32
N ASN A 192 15.54 -13.50 17.57
CA ASN A 192 16.06 -14.86 17.74
C ASN A 192 16.45 -15.59 16.44
N THR A 193 16.14 -15.04 15.27
CA THR A 193 16.45 -15.67 13.97
C THR A 193 17.84 -15.25 13.42
N SER A 194 18.65 -14.51 14.21
CA SER A 194 19.99 -14.04 13.82
C SER A 194 21.15 -14.77 14.52
N ASN A 195 20.90 -15.94 15.14
CA ASN A 195 21.94 -16.82 15.68
C ASN A 195 22.08 -18.09 14.84
#